data_AF-A0A1G3J708-F1
#
_entry.id   AF-A0A1G3J708-F1
#
_cell.length_a   1.000
_cell.length_b   1.000
_cell.length_c   1.000
_cell.angle_alpha   90.00
_cell.angle_beta   90.00
_cell.angle_gamma   90.00
#
_symmetry.space_group_name_H-M   'P 1'
#
loop_
_entity.id
_entity.type
_entity.pdbx_description
1 polymer ?
#
loop_
_entity_poly.entity_id
_entity_poly.type
_entity_poly.pdbx_seq_one_letter_code
_entity_poly.pdbx_strand_id
1 'polypeptide(L)'
;MASPILDIAAIEQLSKTQLIDAINWLIIHDFEKLVFILYRIDVSEAKIKTLLNKENTNFAAPVIADAIIERLEEKKVSRQKYKQDPSVSEEEKW
;
A
#
# COMPACT_ATOMS: atom_id res chain seq x y z
N MET A 1 16.11 18.09 -0.35
CA MET A 1 14.79 17.61 -0.79
C MET A 1 13.90 17.56 0.45
N ALA A 2 12.70 18.13 0.41
CA ALA A 2 11.77 18.09 1.53
C ALA A 2 11.30 16.64 1.78
N SER A 3 11.01 16.28 3.03
CA SER A 3 10.46 14.96 3.35
C SER A 3 9.15 14.76 2.58
N PRO A 4 9.01 13.69 1.77
CA PRO A 4 7.75 13.38 1.15
C PRO A 4 6.71 13.10 2.24
N ILE A 5 5.62 13.85 2.21
CA ILE A 5 4.43 13.55 2.99
C ILE A 5 3.75 12.38 2.28
N LEU A 6 4.05 11.17 2.75
CA LEU A 6 3.44 9.95 2.24
C LEU A 6 2.40 9.49 3.27
N ASP A 7 1.17 9.96 3.09
CA ASP A 7 -0.01 9.46 3.81
C ASP A 7 -0.91 8.67 2.85
N ILE A 8 -1.87 7.92 3.40
CA ILE A 8 -2.75 7.05 2.61
C ILE A 8 -3.51 7.84 1.53
N ALA A 9 -3.95 9.06 1.87
CA ALA A 9 -4.71 9.91 0.95
C ALA A 9 -3.85 10.41 -0.22
N ALA A 10 -2.59 10.75 0.04
CA ALA A 10 -1.63 11.14 -0.99
C ALA A 10 -1.24 9.95 -1.86
N ILE A 11 -1.01 8.77 -1.28
CA ILE A 11 -0.64 7.55 -2.02
C ILE A 11 -1.67 7.23 -3.11
N GLU A 12 -2.97 7.39 -2.82
CA GLU A 12 -4.04 7.15 -3.78
C GLU A 12 -4.03 8.10 -5.00
N GLN A 13 -3.35 9.25 -4.89
CA GLN A 13 -3.25 10.28 -5.94
C GLN A 13 -1.89 10.28 -6.65
N LEU A 14 -0.89 9.56 -6.15
CA LEU A 14 0.43 9.49 -6.78
C LEU A 14 0.41 8.58 -8.01
N SER A 15 1.13 9.00 -9.05
CA SER A 15 1.49 8.09 -10.14
C SER A 15 2.47 7.00 -9.63
N LYS A 16 2.50 5.85 -10.30
CA LYS A 16 3.42 4.76 -9.96
C LYS A 16 4.88 5.24 -9.83
N THR A 17 5.35 6.08 -10.75
CA THR A 17 6.71 6.63 -10.71
C THR A 17 6.95 7.49 -9.47
N GLN A 18 6.02 8.40 -9.14
CA GLN A 18 6.14 9.24 -7.94
C GLN A 18 6.10 8.42 -6.65
N LEU A 19 5.29 7.36 -6.63
CA LEU A 19 5.23 6.43 -5.50
C LEU A 19 6.57 5.69 -5.33
N ILE A 20 7.17 5.22 -6.44
CA ILE A 20 8.50 4.59 -6.42
C ILE A 20 9.56 5.56 -5.89
N ASP A 21 9.58 6.80 -6.38
CA ASP A 21 10.54 7.81 -5.93
C ASP A 21 10.38 8.12 -4.44
N ALA A 22 9.14 8.24 -3.96
CA ALA A 22 8.86 8.47 -2.55
C ALA A 22 9.28 7.27 -1.68
N ILE A 23 8.99 6.04 -2.10
CA ILE A 23 9.42 4.83 -1.40
C ILE A 23 10.94 4.76 -1.37
N ASN A 24 11.62 5.01 -2.50
CA ASN A 24 13.07 4.99 -2.56
C ASN A 24 13.68 6.02 -1.61
N TRP A 25 13.11 7.23 -1.55
CA TRP A 25 13.51 8.23 -0.57
C TRP A 25 13.34 7.72 0.86
N LEU A 26 12.21 7.08 1.19
CA LEU A 26 11.97 6.53 2.53
C LEU A 26 12.92 5.36 2.86
N ILE A 27 13.23 4.48 1.90
CA ILE A 27 14.21 3.41 2.09
C ILE A 27 15.57 3.98 2.53
N ILE A 28 15.99 5.10 1.93
CA ILE A 28 17.31 5.70 2.15
C ILE A 28 17.32 6.61 3.39
N HIS A 29 16.25 7.37 3.63
CA HIS A 29 16.24 8.47 4.59
C HIS A 29 15.35 8.25 5.82
N ASP A 30 14.29 7.43 5.72
CA ASP A 30 13.31 7.26 6.80
C ASP A 30 12.58 5.91 6.69
N PHE A 31 13.32 4.85 7.01
CA PHE A 31 12.86 3.48 6.86
C PHE A 31 11.73 3.12 7.83
N GLU A 32 11.75 3.67 9.04
CA GLU A 32 10.70 3.45 10.03
C GLU A 32 9.36 3.97 9.53
N LYS A 33 9.34 5.15 8.89
CA LYS A 33 8.15 5.71 8.26
C LYS A 33 7.66 4.85 7.11
N LEU A 34 8.54 4.26 6.29
CA LEU A 34 8.14 3.31 5.24
C LEU A 34 7.41 2.11 5.86
N VAL A 35 8.01 1.47 6.87
CA VAL A 35 7.42 0.30 7.53
C VAL A 35 6.06 0.65 8.16
N PHE A 36 5.95 1.79 8.83
CA PHE A 36 4.69 2.28 9.39
C PHE A 36 3.59 2.43 8.33
N ILE A 37 3.92 2.99 7.17
CA ILE A 37 2.99 3.14 6.04
C ILE A 37 2.56 1.77 5.52
N LEU A 38 3.49 0.84 5.33
CA LEU A 38 3.20 -0.51 4.82
C LEU A 38 2.25 -1.27 5.76
N TYR A 39 2.41 -1.15 7.08
CA TYR A 39 1.45 -1.72 8.03
C TYR A 39 0.05 -1.09 7.94
N ARG A 40 -0.03 0.23 7.69
CA ARG A 40 -1.31 0.95 7.59
C ARG A 40 -2.15 0.55 6.38
N ILE A 41 -1.51 0.04 5.33
CA ILE A 41 -2.16 -0.42 4.09
C ILE A 41 -2.28 -1.95 4.03
N ASP A 42 -2.09 -2.63 5.17
CA ASP A 42 -2.22 -4.08 5.31
C ASP A 42 -1.21 -4.90 4.50
N VAL A 43 0.05 -4.45 4.45
CA VAL A 43 1.17 -5.27 3.95
C VAL A 43 1.78 -6.04 5.13
N SER A 44 1.90 -7.37 4.99
CA SER A 44 2.38 -8.23 6.08
C SER A 44 3.89 -8.08 6.34
N GLU A 45 4.29 -8.24 7.60
CA GLU A 45 5.71 -8.16 8.02
C GLU A 45 6.62 -9.13 7.24
N ALA A 46 6.12 -10.31 6.89
CA ALA A 46 6.84 -11.27 6.06
C ALA A 46 7.13 -10.71 4.65
N LYS A 47 6.14 -10.03 4.03
CA LYS A 47 6.30 -9.39 2.72
C LYS A 47 7.28 -8.21 2.84
N ILE A 48 7.17 -7.40 3.89
CA ILE A 48 8.11 -6.32 4.22
C ILE A 48 9.56 -6.84 4.32
N LYS A 49 9.81 -7.88 5.13
CA LYS A 49 11.16 -8.48 5.29
C LYS A 49 11.72 -9.01 3.97
N THR A 50 10.87 -9.58 3.13
CA THR A 50 11.26 -10.11 1.82
C THR A 50 11.65 -8.98 0.86
N LEU A 51 10.84 -7.91 0.83
CA LEU A 51 11.06 -6.74 -0.02
C LEU A 51 12.29 -5.93 0.38
N LEU A 52 12.63 -5.95 1.68
CA LEU A 52 13.70 -5.14 2.26
C LEU A 52 14.98 -5.96 2.49
N ASN A 53 15.06 -7.17 1.94
CA ASN A 53 16.30 -7.93 1.94
C ASN A 53 17.37 -7.19 1.11
N LYS A 54 18.55 -6.98 1.71
CA LYS A 54 19.63 -6.11 1.21
C LYS A 54 20.07 -6.39 -0.23
N GLU A 55 19.96 -7.64 -0.68
CA GLU A 55 20.30 -8.02 -2.06
C GLU A 55 19.34 -7.42 -3.11
N ASN A 56 18.11 -7.06 -2.70
CA ASN A 56 17.06 -6.57 -3.59
C ASN A 56 16.78 -5.07 -3.44
N THR A 57 17.58 -4.31 -2.68
CA THR A 57 17.28 -2.90 -2.35
C THR A 57 17.05 -2.03 -3.59
N ASN A 58 17.77 -2.27 -4.69
CA ASN A 58 17.58 -1.56 -5.97
C ASN A 58 16.23 -1.85 -6.65
N PHE A 59 15.62 -2.99 -6.37
CA PHE A 59 14.33 -3.41 -6.92
C PHE A 59 13.20 -3.34 -5.88
N ALA A 60 13.52 -3.02 -4.62
CA ALA A 60 12.56 -2.97 -3.53
C ALA A 60 11.49 -1.89 -3.77
N ALA A 61 11.87 -0.69 -4.19
CA ALA A 61 10.92 0.42 -4.38
C ALA A 61 9.84 0.12 -5.44
N PRO A 62 10.15 -0.37 -6.65
CA PRO A 62 9.15 -0.83 -7.62
C PRO A 62 8.22 -1.92 -7.08
N VAL A 63 8.75 -2.95 -6.43
CA VAL A 63 7.94 -4.08 -5.95
C VAL A 63 7.03 -3.65 -4.78
N ILE A 64 7.53 -2.78 -3.91
CA ILE A 64 6.72 -2.18 -2.85
C ILE A 64 5.60 -1.35 -3.49
N ALA A 65 5.90 -0.48 -4.46
CA ALA A 65 4.89 0.33 -5.13
C ALA A 65 3.76 -0.53 -5.74
N ASP A 66 4.11 -1.64 -6.38
CA ASP A 66 3.14 -2.58 -6.93
C ASP A 66 2.28 -3.24 -5.84
N ALA A 67 2.88 -3.64 -4.72
CA ALA A 67 2.13 -4.19 -3.58
C ALA A 67 1.16 -3.16 -2.96
N ILE A 68 1.53 -1.88 -2.93
CA ILE A 68 0.65 -0.81 -2.46
C ILE A 68 -0.54 -0.64 -3.41
N ILE A 69 -0.28 -0.58 -4.71
CA ILE A 69 -1.32 -0.41 -5.74
C ILE A 69 -2.30 -1.58 -5.70
N GLU A 70 -1.79 -2.81 -5.63
CA GLU A 70 -2.58 -4.05 -5.49
C GLU A 70 -3.55 -3.96 -4.29
N ARG A 71 -3.05 -3.56 -3.11
CA ARG A 71 -3.88 -3.39 -1.90
C ARG A 71 -4.96 -2.32 -2.06
N LEU A 72 -4.64 -1.22 -2.74
CA LEU A 72 -5.61 -0.15 -2.99
C LEU A 72 -6.72 -0.61 -3.96
N GLU A 73 -6.37 -1.41 -4.97
CA GLU A 73 -7.33 -2.00 -5.90
C GLU A 73 -8.23 -3.03 -5.21
N GLU A 74 -7.66 -3.95 -4.42
CA GLU A 74 -8.41 -4.92 -3.61
C GLU A 74 -9.44 -4.23 -2.70
N LYS A 75 -9.04 -3.11 -2.08
CA LYS A 75 -9.91 -2.30 -1.23
C LYS A 75 -11.04 -1.63 -2.03
N LYS A 76 -10.75 -1.12 -3.23
CA LYS A 76 -11.77 -0.55 -4.13
C LYS A 76 -12.77 -1.60 -4.58
N VAL A 77 -12.30 -2.77 -5.02
CA VAL A 77 -13.16 -3.90 -5.42
C VAL A 77 -14.02 -4.38 -4.26
N SER A 78 -13.44 -4.54 -3.07
CA SER A 78 -14.19 -4.92 -1.87
C SER A 78 -15.31 -3.91 -1.57
N ARG A 79 -15.01 -2.60 -1.58
CA ARG A 79 -16.02 -1.56 -1.39
C ARG A 79 -17.12 -1.56 -2.46
N GLN A 80 -16.79 -1.86 -3.71
CA GLN A 80 -17.76 -1.96 -4.80
C GLN A 80 -18.67 -3.17 -4.63
N LYS A 81 -18.12 -4.34 -4.27
CA LYS A 81 -18.90 -5.55 -3.97
C LYS A 81 -19.90 -5.32 -2.83
N TYR A 82 -19.47 -4.68 -1.74
CA TYR A 82 -20.38 -4.35 -0.62
C TYR A 82 -21.39 -3.24 -0.94
N LYS A 83 -21.12 -2.35 -1.91
CA LYS A 83 -22.11 -1.34 -2.36
C LYS A 83 -23.14 -1.88 -3.35
N GLN A 84 -22.81 -2.95 -4.08
CA GLN A 84 -23.68 -3.55 -5.09
C GLN A 84 -24.59 -4.65 -4.52
N ASP A 85 -24.48 -4.99 -3.24
CA ASP A 85 -25.35 -5.96 -2.59
C ASP A 85 -26.28 -5.29 -1.56
N PRO A 86 -27.42 -4.71 -1.99
CA PRO A 86 -28.53 -4.40 -1.12
C PRO A 86 -29.42 -5.63 -0.82
N SER A 87 -29.04 -6.84 -1.26
CA SER A 87 -29.84 -8.07 -1.10
C SER A 87 -29.41 -8.96 0.08
N VAL A 88 -28.25 -8.75 0.69
CA VAL A 88 -27.89 -9.42 1.96
C VAL A 88 -28.39 -8.63 3.17
N SER A 89 -29.68 -8.30 3.17
CA SER A 89 -30.40 -7.82 4.36
C SER A 89 -31.91 -8.09 4.29
N GLU A 90 -32.36 -9.18 3.64
CA GLU A 90 -33.71 -9.72 3.86
C GLU A 90 -33.73 -11.19 4.34
N GLU A 91 -32.58 -11.79 4.63
CA GLU A 91 -32.50 -13.22 5.03
C GLU A 91 -31.76 -13.47 6.36
N GLU A 92 -31.95 -12.58 7.35
CA GLU A 92 -32.00 -13.04 8.75
C GLU A 92 -33.48 -13.34 9.10
N LYS A 93 -34.02 -14.36 8.45
CA LYS A 93 -35.26 -15.02 8.86
C LYS A 93 -34.90 -16.09 9.91
N TRP A 94 -35.42 -15.87 11.12
CA TRP A 94 -35.69 -16.79 12.25
C TRP A 94 -34.88 -16.52 13.52
#